data_AF-A0A553RE24-F1
#
_entry.id   AF-A0A553RE24-F1
#
_cell.length_a   1.000
_cell.length_b   1.000
_cell.length_c   1.000
_cell.angle_alpha   90.00
_cell.angle_beta   90.00
_cell.angle_gamma   90.00
#
_symmetry.space_group_name_H-M   'P 1'
#
loop_
_entity.id
_entity.type
_entity.pdbx_description
1 polymer ?
#
loop_
_entity_poly.entity_id
_entity_poly.type
_entity_poly.pdbx_seq_one_letter_code
_entity_poly.pdbx_strand_id
1 'polypeptide(L)'
;MNYEFDDEFFGHTSELAKNFIRQLLEKDTKKRLTIQEALNHPWIKSNEHKEERTKAPERKRERRQLKTKRLKEYTIKSHSSMPPNNTYINFERFAQVEEDVSAMEGTFSQLASAHDSLQEDIEALESIYSEKELWYKEESESIRHELSQLRYEFRKVEAQRRGVHEDLKRVDVSVIRVVERFKERQSRFEALQKELCDELQWVQDVVASFNVSFPNCSFSSVLNADVTDALKELLNRSCGGDLLTGSTLDQQR
;
A
#
# COMPACT_ATOMS: atom_id res chain seq x y z
N MET A 1 9.99 -18.34 0.16
CA MET A 1 10.38 -17.41 -0.92
C MET A 1 11.84 -17.68 -1.19
N ASN A 2 12.15 -18.26 -2.35
CA ASN A 2 13.55 -18.45 -2.75
C ASN A 2 14.02 -17.11 -3.33
N TYR A 3 14.97 -16.46 -2.65
CA TYR A 3 15.61 -15.26 -3.19
C TYR A 3 16.50 -15.67 -4.37
N GLU A 4 16.14 -15.19 -5.56
CA GLU A 4 16.87 -15.42 -6.81
C GLU A 4 17.86 -14.28 -6.99
N PHE A 5 19.11 -14.61 -7.33
CA PHE A 5 20.15 -13.59 -7.55
C PHE A 5 20.21 -13.27 -9.04
N ASP A 6 20.11 -12.00 -9.37
CA ASP A 6 20.24 -11.55 -10.76
C ASP A 6 21.67 -11.74 -11.25
N ASP A 7 21.83 -12.45 -12.37
CA ASP A 7 23.15 -12.78 -12.95
C ASP A 7 23.92 -11.53 -13.42
N GLU A 8 23.21 -10.45 -13.76
CA GLU A 8 23.82 -9.16 -14.13
C GLU A 8 24.63 -8.54 -12.99
N PHE A 9 24.19 -8.73 -11.74
CA PHE A 9 24.84 -8.15 -10.56
C PHE A 9 25.70 -9.15 -9.79
N PHE A 10 25.30 -10.43 -9.78
CA PHE A 10 25.94 -11.48 -9.00
C PHE A 10 26.73 -12.49 -9.84
N GLY A 11 26.95 -12.22 -11.13
CA GLY A 11 27.68 -13.13 -12.04
C GLY A 11 29.11 -13.46 -11.59
N HIS A 12 29.77 -12.55 -10.88
CA HIS A 12 31.14 -12.75 -10.36
C HIS A 12 31.19 -13.16 -8.89
N THR A 13 30.04 -13.22 -8.21
CA THR A 13 29.96 -13.60 -6.80
C THR A 13 30.05 -15.11 -6.66
N SER A 14 30.89 -15.60 -5.73
CA SER A 14 31.05 -17.04 -5.52
C SER A 14 29.74 -17.68 -5.05
N GLU A 15 29.49 -18.92 -5.45
CA GLU A 15 28.28 -19.65 -5.03
C GLU A 15 28.22 -19.82 -3.50
N LEU A 16 29.37 -19.89 -2.84
CA LEU A 16 29.46 -19.89 -1.37
C LEU A 16 28.95 -18.58 -0.75
N ALA A 17 29.22 -17.44 -1.38
CA ALA A 17 28.72 -16.15 -0.92
C ALA A 17 27.21 -16.00 -1.19
N LYS A 18 26.74 -16.44 -2.36
CA LYS A 18 25.30 -16.49 -2.69
C LYS A 18 24.52 -17.34 -1.68
N ASN A 19 25.06 -18.51 -1.32
CA ASN A 19 24.45 -19.39 -0.32
C ASN A 19 24.37 -18.72 1.06
N PHE A 20 25.46 -18.07 1.49
CA PHE A 20 25.49 -17.33 2.74
C PHE A 20 24.40 -16.25 2.82
N ILE A 21 24.26 -15.44 1.76
CA ILE A 21 23.27 -14.36 1.70
C ILE A 21 21.84 -14.92 1.71
N ARG A 22 21.56 -16.03 1.01
CA ARG A 22 20.24 -16.70 1.05
C ARG A 22 19.83 -17.08 2.47
N GLN A 23 20.75 -17.64 3.25
CA GLN A 23 20.49 -18.08 4.62
C GLN A 23 20.26 -16.91 5.61
N LEU A 24 20.80 -15.72 5.29
CA LEU A 24 20.56 -14.50 6.06
C LEU A 24 19.23 -13.81 5.71
N LEU A 25 18.84 -13.84 4.44
CA LEU A 25 17.62 -13.22 3.92
C LEU A 25 16.38 -14.14 3.99
N GLU A 26 16.47 -15.22 4.77
CA GLU A 26 15.35 -16.11 5.04
C GLU A 26 14.18 -15.32 5.71
N LYS A 27 12.98 -15.41 5.12
CA LYS A 27 11.77 -14.73 5.60
C LYS A 27 11.31 -15.27 6.97
N ASP A 28 11.51 -16.56 7.22
CA ASP A 28 11.21 -17.20 8.50
C ASP A 28 12.33 -16.93 9.49
N THR A 29 12.06 -16.14 10.54
CA THR A 29 13.05 -15.78 11.57
C THR A 29 13.63 -16.97 12.33
N LYS A 30 12.92 -18.11 12.37
CA LYS A 30 13.37 -19.35 13.00
C LYS A 30 14.35 -20.16 12.14
N LYS A 31 14.35 -19.94 10.82
CA LYS A 31 15.23 -20.63 9.87
C LYS A 31 16.41 -19.74 9.43
N ARG A 32 16.35 -18.45 9.75
CA ARG A 32 17.42 -17.50 9.52
C ARG A 32 18.66 -17.91 10.31
N LEU A 33 19.80 -17.85 9.64
CA LEU A 33 21.10 -18.14 10.23
C LEU A 33 21.33 -17.27 11.47
N THR A 34 21.66 -17.89 12.60
CA THR A 34 22.05 -17.15 13.81
C THR A 34 23.45 -16.57 13.65
N ILE A 35 23.80 -15.55 14.45
CA ILE A 35 25.12 -14.89 14.37
C ILE A 35 26.27 -15.91 14.53
N GLN A 36 26.12 -16.88 15.44
CA GLN A 36 27.13 -17.91 15.67
C GLN A 36 27.26 -18.89 14.49
N GLU A 37 26.15 -19.25 13.85
CA GLU A 37 26.17 -20.09 12.65
C GLU A 37 26.73 -19.32 11.45
N ALA A 38 26.44 -18.02 11.35
CA ALA A 38 26.96 -17.14 10.31
C ALA A 38 28.48 -17.02 10.36
N LEU A 39 29.05 -16.80 11.54
CA LEU A 39 30.50 -16.78 11.76
C LEU A 39 31.16 -18.11 11.41
N ASN A 40 30.42 -19.22 11.48
CA ASN A 40 30.94 -20.55 11.15
C ASN A 40 30.81 -20.92 9.66
N HIS A 41 30.20 -20.06 8.83
CA HIS A 41 29.95 -20.36 7.44
C HIS A 41 31.26 -20.43 6.61
N PRO A 42 31.41 -21.40 5.67
CA PRO A 42 32.63 -21.58 4.89
C PRO A 42 33.09 -20.33 4.12
N TRP A 43 32.15 -19.46 3.70
CA TRP A 43 32.47 -18.21 3.02
C TRP A 43 33.25 -17.22 3.91
N ILE A 44 32.92 -17.11 5.20
CA ILE A 44 33.62 -16.22 6.14
C ILE A 44 34.99 -16.82 6.50
N LYS A 45 35.02 -18.09 6.91
CA LYS A 45 36.26 -18.77 7.31
C LYS A 45 37.32 -18.89 6.20
N SER A 46 36.88 -19.01 4.95
CA SER A 46 37.82 -19.10 3.81
C SER A 46 38.50 -17.76 3.48
N ASN A 47 37.88 -16.63 3.84
CA ASN A 47 38.48 -15.30 3.65
C ASN A 47 39.46 -14.93 4.76
N GLU A 48 39.20 -15.31 6.02
CA GLU A 48 40.14 -15.10 7.13
C GLU A 48 41.52 -15.75 6.85
N HIS A 49 41.52 -16.95 6.29
CA HIS A 49 42.77 -17.63 5.88
C HIS A 49 43.47 -17.02 4.66
N LYS A 50 42.77 -16.17 3.88
CA LYS A 50 43.33 -15.53 2.69
C LYS A 50 43.99 -14.19 3.04
N GLU A 51 43.41 -13.45 3.99
CA GLU A 51 43.95 -12.16 4.48
C GLU A 51 45.27 -12.33 5.24
N GLU A 52 45.47 -13.45 5.96
CA GLU A 52 46.76 -13.77 6.59
C GLU A 52 47.89 -14.00 5.58
N ARG A 53 47.57 -14.44 4.35
CA ARG A 53 48.58 -14.70 3.30
C ARG A 53 48.93 -13.46 2.47
N THR A 54 48.15 -12.39 2.54
CA THR A 54 48.38 -11.13 1.80
C THR A 54 49.13 -10.05 2.59
N LYS A 55 49.55 -10.33 3.83
CA LYS A 55 50.62 -9.56 4.47
C LYS A 55 51.96 -9.98 3.87
N ALA A 56 52.24 -9.49 2.66
CA ALA A 56 53.56 -9.59 2.08
C ALA A 56 54.60 -9.04 3.07
N PRO A 57 55.69 -9.76 3.36
CA PRO A 57 56.72 -9.25 4.25
C PRO A 57 57.35 -8.02 3.60
N GLU A 58 57.49 -6.93 4.37
CA GLU A 58 58.24 -5.73 3.98
C GLU A 58 59.58 -6.16 3.39
N ARG A 59 59.71 -6.02 2.06
CA ARG A 59 60.99 -6.17 1.38
C ARG A 59 61.84 -4.95 1.70
N LYS A 60 62.43 -4.92 2.89
CA LYS A 60 63.65 -4.14 3.13
C LYS A 60 64.67 -4.69 2.13
N ARG A 61 64.81 -4.00 1.00
CA ARG A 61 65.90 -4.22 0.05
C ARG A 61 67.19 -3.95 0.82
N GLU A 62 67.83 -4.99 1.32
CA GLU A 62 69.22 -4.91 1.75
C GLU A 62 70.04 -4.46 0.54
N ARG A 63 70.28 -3.15 0.44
CA ARG A 63 71.20 -2.58 -0.53
C ARG A 63 72.53 -3.29 -0.32
N ARG A 64 73.00 -4.05 -1.31
CA ARG A 64 74.32 -4.70 -1.32
C ARG A 64 75.37 -3.63 -1.06
N GLN A 65 75.81 -3.50 0.19
CA GLN A 65 76.86 -2.55 0.54
C GLN A 65 78.15 -3.00 -0.15
N LEU A 66 78.61 -2.20 -1.12
CA LEU A 66 79.91 -2.39 -1.75
C LEU A 66 80.98 -2.41 -0.65
N LYS A 67 81.87 -3.42 -0.66
CA LYS A 67 82.93 -3.60 0.35
C LYS A 67 83.98 -2.49 0.23
N THR A 68 83.66 -1.32 0.76
CA THR A 68 84.49 -0.12 0.71
C THR A 68 85.50 -0.04 1.86
N LYS A 69 85.54 -1.04 2.77
CA LYS A 69 86.42 -1.03 3.95
C LYS A 69 87.90 -0.78 3.60
N ARG A 70 88.44 -1.46 2.59
CA ARG A 70 89.85 -1.26 2.16
C ARG A 70 90.09 0.10 1.51
N LEU A 71 89.14 0.62 0.73
CA LEU A 71 89.24 1.92 0.08
C LEU A 71 89.10 3.07 1.09
N LYS A 72 88.16 2.94 2.04
CA LYS A 72 87.99 3.84 3.19
C LYS A 72 89.26 3.90 4.02
N GLU A 73 89.86 2.76 4.32
CA GLU A 73 91.08 2.68 5.12
C GLU A 73 92.31 3.26 4.39
N TYR A 74 92.44 3.05 3.08
CA TYR A 74 93.49 3.66 2.26
C TYR A 74 93.36 5.18 2.17
N THR A 75 92.12 5.68 2.06
CA THR A 75 91.82 7.12 1.99
C THR A 75 92.15 7.82 3.32
N ILE A 76 91.81 7.19 4.44
CA ILE A 76 92.13 7.71 5.79
C ILE A 76 93.64 7.65 6.07
N LYS A 77 94.34 6.61 5.61
CA LYS A 77 95.80 6.44 5.83
C LYS A 77 96.68 7.30 4.92
N SER A 78 96.22 7.66 3.72
CA SER A 78 97.07 8.33 2.72
C SER A 78 96.93 9.86 2.67
N HIS A 79 95.91 10.45 3.30
CA HIS A 79 95.64 11.89 3.21
C HIS A 79 95.43 12.53 4.59
N SER A 80 96.32 12.29 5.55
CA SER A 80 96.27 12.91 6.90
C SER A 80 96.43 14.44 6.91
N SER A 81 96.65 15.08 5.75
CA SER A 81 96.90 16.53 5.61
C SER A 81 95.94 17.27 4.68
N MET A 82 94.97 16.61 4.05
CA MET A 82 93.94 17.30 3.24
C MET A 82 92.71 17.58 4.08
N PRO A 83 92.12 18.80 4.03
CA PRO A 83 90.84 19.07 4.66
C PRO A 83 89.82 18.05 4.15
N PRO A 84 88.92 17.52 5.00
CA PRO A 84 87.95 16.52 4.56
C PRO A 84 87.18 17.10 3.38
N ASN A 85 87.37 16.49 2.20
CA ASN A 85 86.80 16.95 0.96
C ASN A 85 85.28 16.76 1.00
N ASN A 86 84.59 17.78 1.51
CA ASN A 86 83.15 17.77 1.79
C ASN A 86 82.32 17.92 0.51
N THR A 87 82.97 18.16 -0.63
CA THR A 87 82.33 18.35 -1.93
C THR A 87 81.51 17.12 -2.35
N TYR A 88 82.07 15.92 -2.25
CA TYR A 88 81.36 14.68 -2.62
C TYR A 88 80.19 14.36 -1.67
N ILE A 89 80.40 14.55 -0.35
CA ILE A 89 79.36 14.33 0.68
C ILE A 89 78.21 15.34 0.50
N ASN A 90 78.50 16.59 0.12
CA ASN A 90 77.49 17.60 -0.15
C ASN A 90 76.70 17.29 -1.43
N PHE A 91 77.33 16.77 -2.48
CA PHE A 91 76.62 16.34 -3.69
C PHE A 91 75.72 15.12 -3.42
N GLU A 92 76.17 14.15 -2.62
CA GLU A 92 75.35 12.99 -2.26
C GLU A 92 74.15 13.39 -1.39
N ARG A 93 74.34 14.34 -0.45
CA ARG A 93 73.24 14.92 0.32
C ARG A 93 72.26 15.71 -0.55
N PHE A 94 72.77 16.50 -1.50
CA PHE A 94 71.93 17.26 -2.42
C PHE A 94 71.11 16.35 -3.33
N ALA A 95 71.74 15.32 -3.92
CA ALA A 95 71.06 14.34 -4.76
C ALA A 95 69.98 13.57 -3.97
N GLN A 96 70.24 13.24 -2.70
CA GLN A 96 69.22 12.62 -1.84
C GLN A 96 68.03 13.56 -1.60
N VAL A 97 68.29 14.85 -1.32
CA VAL A 97 67.23 15.84 -1.13
C VAL A 97 66.42 16.02 -2.41
N GLU A 98 67.05 16.03 -3.58
CA GLU A 98 66.36 16.12 -4.87
C GLU A 98 65.47 14.89 -5.14
N GLU A 99 65.97 13.68 -4.84
CA GLU A 99 65.18 12.45 -4.95
C GLU A 99 63.99 12.47 -3.98
N ASP A 100 64.20 12.91 -2.74
CA ASP A 100 63.15 13.02 -1.71
C ASP A 100 62.09 14.06 -2.11
N VAL A 101 62.50 15.21 -2.67
CA VAL A 101 61.59 16.25 -3.18
C VAL A 101 60.77 15.71 -4.35
N SER A 102 61.39 15.03 -5.30
CA SER A 102 60.66 14.42 -6.43
C SER A 102 59.67 13.34 -5.97
N ALA A 103 60.06 12.50 -5.00
CA ALA A 103 59.18 11.52 -4.40
C ALA A 103 57.99 12.20 -3.71
N MET A 104 58.24 13.29 -2.97
CA MET A 104 57.22 14.07 -2.28
C MET A 104 56.24 14.74 -3.27
N GLU A 105 56.71 15.33 -4.36
CA GLU A 105 55.86 15.89 -5.42
C GLU A 105 54.94 14.84 -6.05
N GLY A 106 55.45 13.62 -6.25
CA GLY A 106 54.65 12.48 -6.69
C GLY A 106 53.53 12.15 -5.70
N THR A 107 53.83 12.14 -4.39
CA THR A 107 52.81 11.89 -3.35
C THR A 107 51.76 13.00 -3.27
N PHE A 108 52.15 14.27 -3.43
CA PHE A 108 51.20 15.38 -3.44
C PHE A 108 50.29 15.36 -4.66
N SER A 109 50.83 15.00 -5.82
CA SER A 109 50.04 14.84 -7.04
C SER A 109 49.00 13.73 -6.89
N GLN A 110 49.38 12.60 -6.28
CA GLN A 110 48.44 11.51 -5.94
C GLN A 110 47.39 11.98 -4.93
N LEU A 111 47.80 12.71 -3.88
CA LEU A 111 46.88 13.25 -2.89
C LEU A 111 45.87 14.23 -3.49
N ALA A 112 46.32 15.11 -4.40
CA ALA A 112 45.44 16.02 -5.12
C ALA A 112 44.41 15.25 -5.96
N SER A 113 44.85 14.24 -6.72
CA SER A 113 43.92 13.41 -7.49
C SER A 113 42.90 12.65 -6.63
N ALA A 114 43.31 12.21 -5.43
CA ALA A 114 42.41 11.54 -4.49
C ALA A 114 41.41 12.52 -3.88
N HIS A 115 41.83 13.75 -3.59
CA HIS A 115 40.95 14.82 -3.14
C HIS A 115 39.89 15.16 -4.19
N ASP A 116 40.31 15.31 -5.46
CA ASP A 116 39.39 15.63 -6.55
C ASP A 116 38.37 14.50 -6.76
N SER A 117 38.80 13.24 -6.70
CA SER A 117 37.89 12.09 -6.75
C SER A 117 36.89 12.06 -5.59
N LEU A 118 37.32 12.37 -4.36
CA LEU A 118 36.41 12.46 -3.21
C LEU A 118 35.43 13.62 -3.34
N GLN A 119 35.86 14.73 -3.93
CA GLN A 119 35.02 15.88 -4.20
C GLN A 119 33.92 15.51 -5.21
N GLU A 120 34.26 14.80 -6.29
CA GLU A 120 33.29 14.27 -7.26
C GLU A 120 32.27 13.33 -6.58
N ASP A 121 32.73 12.42 -5.71
CA ASP A 121 31.86 11.51 -4.96
C ASP A 121 30.89 12.25 -4.03
N ILE A 122 31.36 13.32 -3.36
CA ILE A 122 30.53 14.17 -2.50
C ILE A 122 29.46 14.89 -3.33
N GLU A 123 29.84 15.49 -4.47
CA GLU A 123 28.91 16.19 -5.35
C GLU A 123 27.85 15.24 -5.93
N ALA A 124 28.26 14.02 -6.31
CA ALA A 124 27.32 12.97 -6.73
C ALA A 124 26.35 12.60 -5.62
N LEU A 125 26.84 12.45 -4.38
CA LEU A 125 25.99 12.15 -3.23
C LEU A 125 25.00 13.28 -2.94
N GLU A 126 25.45 14.54 -2.95
CA GLU A 126 24.59 15.72 -2.78
C GLU A 126 23.51 15.79 -3.85
N SER A 127 23.85 15.51 -5.11
CA SER A 127 22.88 15.46 -6.21
C SER A 127 21.81 14.40 -5.98
N ILE A 128 22.21 13.17 -5.59
CA ILE A 128 21.28 12.07 -5.32
C ILE A 128 20.35 12.42 -4.14
N TYR A 129 20.90 13.00 -3.06
CA TYR A 129 20.10 13.41 -1.91
C TYR A 129 19.11 14.53 -2.26
N SER A 130 19.55 15.53 -3.05
CA SER A 130 18.69 16.61 -3.52
C SER A 130 17.54 16.08 -4.38
N GLU A 131 17.82 15.18 -5.33
CA GLU A 131 16.81 14.55 -6.17
C GLU A 131 15.80 13.75 -5.34
N LYS A 132 16.29 12.96 -4.36
CA LYS A 132 15.41 12.22 -3.45
C LYS A 132 14.54 13.14 -2.60
N GLU A 133 15.10 14.24 -2.10
CA GLU A 133 14.34 15.22 -1.32
C GLU A 133 13.23 15.87 -2.17
N LEU A 134 13.52 16.21 -3.42
CA LEU A 134 12.52 16.74 -4.35
C LEU A 134 11.41 15.71 -4.63
N TRP A 135 11.77 14.46 -4.87
CA TRP A 135 10.81 13.38 -5.11
C TRP A 135 9.87 13.19 -3.91
N TYR A 136 10.40 13.16 -2.68
CA TYR A 136 9.57 13.04 -1.48
C TYR A 136 8.64 14.25 -1.29
N LYS A 137 9.10 15.46 -1.64
CA LYS A 137 8.25 16.66 -1.60
C LYS A 137 7.10 16.54 -2.58
N GLU A 138 7.38 16.20 -3.83
CA GLU A 138 6.36 16.02 -4.87
C GLU A 138 5.35 14.92 -4.51
N GLU A 139 5.82 13.76 -4.06
CA GLU A 139 4.95 12.65 -3.65
C GLU A 139 4.07 13.05 -2.45
N SER A 140 4.65 13.76 -1.46
CA SER A 140 3.87 14.27 -0.33
C SER A 140 2.82 15.29 -0.75
N GLU A 141 3.11 16.12 -1.76
CA GLU A 141 2.16 17.05 -2.34
C GLU A 141 1.06 16.32 -3.07
N SER A 142 1.39 15.35 -3.92
CA SER A 142 0.42 14.51 -4.63
C SER A 142 -0.56 13.84 -3.66
N ILE A 143 -0.05 13.17 -2.62
CA ILE A 143 -0.88 12.52 -1.59
C ILE A 143 -1.77 13.55 -0.86
N ARG A 144 -1.25 14.74 -0.57
CA ARG A 144 -2.06 15.81 0.05
C ARG A 144 -3.21 16.27 -0.86
N HIS A 145 -2.97 16.37 -2.17
CA HIS A 145 -4.00 16.72 -3.15
C HIS A 145 -5.07 15.61 -3.24
N GLU A 146 -4.67 14.35 -3.35
CA GLU A 146 -5.59 13.20 -3.38
C GLU A 146 -6.44 13.11 -2.12
N LEU A 147 -5.83 13.26 -0.94
CA LEU A 147 -6.56 13.26 0.34
C LEU A 147 -7.57 14.42 0.41
N SER A 148 -7.20 15.58 -0.11
CA SER A 148 -8.09 16.75 -0.15
C SER A 148 -9.27 16.51 -1.08
N GLN A 149 -9.03 15.91 -2.25
CA GLN A 149 -10.06 15.52 -3.20
C GLN A 149 -11.00 14.46 -2.60
N LEU A 150 -10.45 13.43 -1.96
CA LEU A 150 -11.24 12.38 -1.31
C LEU A 150 -12.10 12.96 -0.17
N ARG A 151 -11.56 13.88 0.63
CA ARG A 151 -12.33 14.58 1.69
C ARG A 151 -13.46 15.44 1.13
N TYR A 152 -13.28 16.02 -0.05
CA TYR A 152 -14.32 16.78 -0.73
C TYR A 152 -15.43 15.85 -1.23
N GLU A 153 -15.08 14.80 -1.98
CA GLU A 153 -16.05 13.84 -2.49
C GLU A 153 -16.80 13.13 -1.35
N PHE A 154 -16.12 12.79 -0.26
CA PHE A 154 -16.79 12.24 0.93
C PHE A 154 -17.84 13.20 1.48
N ARG A 155 -17.50 14.48 1.66
CA ARG A 155 -18.45 15.50 2.15
C ARG A 155 -19.64 15.69 1.22
N LYS A 156 -19.40 15.64 -0.09
CA LYS A 156 -20.44 15.74 -1.14
C LYS A 156 -21.38 14.54 -1.10
N VAL A 157 -20.86 13.31 -1.07
CA VAL A 157 -21.66 12.09 -0.94
C VAL A 157 -22.42 12.06 0.38
N GLU A 158 -21.80 12.50 1.47
CA GLU A 158 -22.47 12.55 2.76
C GLU A 158 -23.63 13.56 2.78
N ALA A 159 -23.48 14.71 2.11
CA ALA A 159 -24.56 15.67 1.92
C ALA A 159 -25.71 15.08 1.09
N GLN A 160 -25.40 14.37 0.00
CA GLN A 160 -26.41 13.68 -0.81
C GLN A 160 -27.14 12.61 0.01
N ARG A 161 -26.41 11.80 0.79
CA ARG A 161 -26.99 10.79 1.70
C ARG A 161 -27.94 11.42 2.71
N ARG A 162 -27.59 12.57 3.30
CA ARG A 162 -28.49 13.31 4.20
C ARG A 162 -29.76 13.76 3.49
N GLY A 163 -29.65 14.29 2.27
CA GLY A 163 -30.81 14.67 1.45
C GLY A 163 -31.75 13.49 1.19
N VAL A 164 -31.22 12.36 0.72
CA VAL A 164 -32.01 11.13 0.48
C VAL A 164 -32.67 10.63 1.77
N HIS A 165 -31.97 10.70 2.90
CA HIS A 165 -32.54 10.29 4.19
C HIS A 165 -33.71 11.18 4.63
N GLU A 166 -33.66 12.49 4.35
CA GLU A 166 -34.78 13.39 4.59
C GLU A 166 -35.95 13.12 3.64
N ASP A 167 -35.68 12.82 2.37
CA ASP A 167 -36.71 12.39 1.41
C ASP A 167 -37.40 11.10 1.87
N LEU A 168 -36.63 10.12 2.32
CA LEU A 168 -37.17 8.88 2.86
C LEU A 168 -38.11 9.15 4.06
N LYS A 169 -37.73 10.05 4.97
CA LYS A 169 -38.60 10.47 6.08
C LYS A 169 -39.88 11.14 5.59
N ARG A 170 -39.80 11.99 4.57
CA ARG A 170 -40.99 12.62 3.97
C ARG A 170 -41.93 11.57 3.37
N VAL A 171 -41.38 10.60 2.65
CA VAL A 171 -42.15 9.49 2.06
C VAL A 171 -42.79 8.65 3.15
N ASP A 172 -42.05 8.29 4.20
CA ASP A 172 -42.55 7.51 5.34
C ASP A 172 -43.77 8.17 5.99
N VAL A 173 -43.69 9.46 6.31
CA VAL A 173 -44.82 10.24 6.84
C VAL A 173 -46.00 10.28 5.86
N SER A 174 -45.72 10.39 4.56
CA SER A 174 -46.77 10.35 3.53
C SER A 174 -47.45 8.98 3.45
N VAL A 175 -46.69 7.89 3.54
CA VAL A 175 -47.21 6.52 3.55
C VAL A 175 -48.08 6.30 4.78
N ILE A 176 -47.63 6.70 5.97
CA ILE A 176 -48.43 6.64 7.20
C ILE A 176 -49.78 7.36 7.01
N ARG A 177 -49.76 8.57 6.45
CA ARG A 177 -50.99 9.33 6.16
C ARG A 177 -51.92 8.63 5.16
N VAL A 178 -51.38 7.99 4.14
CA VAL A 178 -52.17 7.22 3.17
C VAL A 178 -52.77 5.99 3.83
N VAL A 179 -52.00 5.28 4.66
CA VAL A 179 -52.48 4.13 5.44
C VAL A 179 -53.61 4.53 6.38
N GLU A 180 -53.50 5.68 7.06
CA GLU A 180 -54.57 6.22 7.91
C GLU A 180 -55.86 6.49 7.12
N ARG A 181 -55.74 7.15 5.95
CA ARG A 181 -56.89 7.40 5.07
C ARG A 181 -57.50 6.11 4.52
N PHE A 182 -56.68 5.10 4.23
CA PHE A 182 -57.16 3.79 3.80
C PHE A 182 -57.95 3.11 4.92
N LYS A 183 -57.43 3.11 6.14
CA LYS A 183 -58.15 2.60 7.32
C LYS A 183 -59.48 3.31 7.55
N GLU A 184 -59.52 4.63 7.42
CA GLU A 184 -60.76 5.40 7.55
C GLU A 184 -61.79 4.99 6.48
N ARG A 185 -61.37 4.85 5.23
CA ARG A 185 -62.26 4.36 4.15
C ARG A 185 -62.72 2.94 4.41
N GLN A 186 -61.83 2.05 4.85
CA GLN A 186 -62.15 0.67 5.19
C GLN A 186 -63.25 0.61 6.27
N SER A 187 -63.11 1.38 7.35
CA SER A 187 -64.14 1.46 8.40
C SER A 187 -65.47 2.01 7.89
N ARG A 188 -65.46 2.96 6.95
CA ARG A 188 -66.70 3.47 6.31
C ARG A 188 -67.37 2.40 5.43
N PHE A 189 -66.59 1.63 4.67
CA PHE A 189 -67.12 0.52 3.88
C PHE A 189 -67.73 -0.55 4.78
N GLU A 190 -67.08 -0.91 5.89
CA GLU A 190 -67.61 -1.87 6.87
C GLU A 190 -68.92 -1.35 7.51
N ALA A 191 -69.01 -0.05 7.82
CA ALA A 191 -70.24 0.55 8.33
C ALA A 191 -71.38 0.51 7.29
N LEU A 192 -71.11 0.89 6.04
CA LEU A 192 -72.09 0.81 4.94
C LEU A 192 -72.53 -0.64 4.67
N GLN A 193 -71.60 -1.59 4.75
CA GLN A 193 -71.92 -3.02 4.61
C GLN A 193 -72.87 -3.48 5.71
N LYS A 194 -72.64 -3.02 6.95
CA LYS A 194 -73.54 -3.31 8.07
C LYS A 194 -74.92 -2.68 7.88
N GLU A 195 -74.98 -1.39 7.52
CA GLU A 195 -76.25 -0.71 7.22
C GLU A 195 -77.02 -1.44 6.12
N LEU A 196 -76.36 -1.84 5.03
CA LEU A 196 -76.99 -2.60 3.96
C LEU A 196 -77.53 -3.96 4.45
N CYS A 197 -76.77 -4.69 5.28
CA CYS A 197 -77.25 -5.93 5.89
C CYS A 197 -78.47 -5.70 6.78
N ASP A 198 -78.45 -4.63 7.59
CA ASP A 198 -79.56 -4.26 8.48
C ASP A 198 -80.82 -3.89 7.66
N GLU A 199 -80.67 -3.12 6.58
CA GLU A 199 -81.75 -2.78 5.65
C GLU A 199 -82.32 -4.00 4.92
N LEU A 200 -81.46 -4.91 4.45
CA LEU A 200 -81.90 -6.16 3.83
C LEU A 200 -82.66 -7.05 4.83
N GLN A 201 -82.19 -7.13 6.08
CA GLN A 201 -82.88 -7.84 7.15
C GLN A 201 -84.24 -7.19 7.44
N TRP A 202 -84.30 -5.87 7.52
CA TRP A 202 -85.54 -5.13 7.71
C TRP A 202 -86.54 -5.39 6.57
N VAL A 203 -86.10 -5.33 5.31
CA VAL A 203 -86.95 -5.67 4.16
C VAL A 203 -87.45 -7.12 4.25
N GLN A 204 -86.58 -8.05 4.66
CA GLN A 204 -86.95 -9.45 4.86
C GLN A 204 -88.04 -9.59 5.93
N ASP A 205 -87.91 -8.90 7.06
CA ASP A 205 -88.88 -8.91 8.16
C ASP A 205 -90.21 -8.28 7.75
N VAL A 206 -90.19 -7.17 6.99
CA VAL A 206 -91.39 -6.53 6.44
C VAL A 206 -92.09 -7.46 5.45
N VAL A 207 -91.38 -8.06 4.50
CA VAL A 207 -91.96 -9.02 3.54
C VAL A 207 -92.53 -10.23 4.26
N ALA A 208 -91.87 -10.74 5.31
CA ALA A 208 -92.38 -11.83 6.13
C ALA A 208 -93.67 -11.44 6.88
N SER A 209 -93.79 -10.19 7.34
CA SER A 209 -94.98 -9.69 8.03
C SER A 209 -96.23 -9.60 7.14
N PHE A 210 -96.06 -9.43 5.81
CA PHE A 210 -97.17 -9.39 4.86
C PHE A 210 -97.76 -10.77 4.55
N ASN A 211 -97.13 -11.87 4.99
CA ASN A 211 -97.47 -13.28 4.77
C ASN A 211 -98.67 -13.54 3.84
N VAL A 212 -98.51 -13.22 2.54
CA VAL A 212 -99.51 -13.51 1.53
C VAL A 212 -99.30 -14.96 1.11
N SER A 213 -100.07 -15.86 1.74
CA SER A 213 -100.08 -17.27 1.38
C SER A 213 -100.76 -17.45 0.02
N PHE A 214 -99.95 -17.55 -1.05
CA PHE A 214 -100.40 -18.10 -2.32
C PHE A 214 -100.00 -19.59 -2.39
N PRO A 215 -100.93 -20.48 -2.77
CA PRO A 215 -100.69 -21.92 -2.79
C PRO A 215 -99.85 -22.29 -4.03
N ASN A 216 -98.54 -22.03 -3.98
CA ASN A 216 -97.45 -22.86 -4.53
C ASN A 216 -96.10 -22.14 -4.70
N CYS A 217 -95.97 -20.85 -4.40
CA CYS A 217 -94.66 -20.18 -4.44
C CYS A 217 -94.54 -19.19 -3.27
N SER A 218 -93.59 -19.44 -2.37
CA SER A 218 -93.20 -18.47 -1.35
C SER A 218 -92.39 -17.37 -2.03
N PHE A 219 -92.99 -16.19 -2.21
CA PHE A 219 -92.33 -15.04 -2.83
C PHE A 219 -91.06 -14.61 -2.06
N SER A 220 -90.98 -14.91 -0.75
CA SER A 220 -89.81 -14.58 0.07
C SER A 220 -88.59 -15.47 -0.23
N SER A 221 -88.76 -16.70 -0.72
CA SER A 221 -87.61 -17.60 -0.92
C SER A 221 -86.81 -17.28 -2.19
N VAL A 222 -87.46 -16.74 -3.22
CA VAL A 222 -86.82 -16.46 -4.53
C VAL A 222 -85.97 -15.19 -4.49
N LEU A 223 -86.46 -14.12 -3.86
CA LEU A 223 -85.69 -12.87 -3.68
C LEU A 223 -84.50 -13.06 -2.72
N ASN A 224 -84.64 -13.91 -1.70
CA ASN A 224 -83.62 -14.10 -0.68
C ASN A 224 -82.37 -14.85 -1.19
N ALA A 225 -82.50 -15.83 -2.08
CA ALA A 225 -81.34 -16.58 -2.55
C ALA A 225 -80.53 -15.77 -3.58
N ASP A 226 -81.17 -15.29 -4.64
CA ASP A 226 -80.47 -14.64 -5.76
C ASP A 226 -79.85 -13.29 -5.39
N VAL A 227 -80.56 -12.46 -4.60
CA VAL A 227 -80.03 -11.14 -4.21
C VAL A 227 -78.89 -11.28 -3.23
N THR A 228 -79.02 -12.17 -2.24
CA THR A 228 -78.00 -12.37 -1.20
C THR A 228 -76.72 -12.99 -1.77
N ASP A 229 -76.84 -13.94 -2.70
CA ASP A 229 -75.68 -14.56 -3.36
C ASP A 229 -75.00 -13.61 -4.36
N ALA A 230 -75.75 -12.82 -5.13
CA ALA A 230 -75.18 -11.81 -6.03
C ALA A 230 -74.43 -10.70 -5.26
N LEU A 231 -74.93 -10.29 -4.10
CA LEU A 231 -74.30 -9.25 -3.27
C LEU A 231 -73.03 -9.77 -2.57
N LYS A 232 -73.05 -11.03 -2.11
CA LYS A 232 -71.85 -11.71 -1.59
C LYS A 232 -70.77 -11.84 -2.67
N GLU A 233 -71.13 -12.16 -3.91
CA GLU A 233 -70.17 -12.28 -5.01
C GLU A 233 -69.51 -10.93 -5.37
N LEU A 234 -70.29 -9.84 -5.40
CA LEU A 234 -69.80 -8.49 -5.68
C LEU A 234 -68.87 -7.96 -4.59
N LEU A 235 -69.20 -8.19 -3.32
CA LEU A 235 -68.36 -7.79 -2.18
C LEU A 235 -67.04 -8.57 -2.17
N ASN A 236 -67.05 -9.87 -2.50
CA ASN A 236 -65.84 -10.68 -2.55
C ASN A 236 -64.91 -10.30 -3.72
N ARG A 237 -65.46 -9.84 -4.85
CA ARG A 237 -64.67 -9.37 -6.01
C ARG A 237 -63.99 -8.02 -5.77
N SER A 238 -64.60 -7.11 -5.00
CA SER A 238 -64.11 -5.73 -4.86
C SER A 238 -62.91 -5.56 -3.93
N CYS A 239 -62.64 -6.50 -3.03
CA CYS A 239 -61.53 -6.43 -2.08
C CYS A 239 -60.19 -6.96 -2.64
N GLY A 240 -60.15 -7.43 -3.88
CA GLY A 240 -58.99 -8.09 -4.49
C GLY A 240 -58.44 -7.42 -5.76
N GLY A 241 -58.70 -6.13 -5.97
CA GLY A 241 -58.30 -5.40 -7.18
C GLY A 241 -56.94 -4.70 -7.09
N ASP A 242 -55.92 -5.33 -7.64
CA ASP A 242 -54.73 -4.76 -8.32
C ASP A 242 -54.23 -3.38 -7.85
N LEU A 243 -53.32 -3.38 -6.87
CA LEU A 243 -52.51 -2.21 -6.48
C LEU A 243 -51.03 -2.33 -6.90
N LEU A 244 -50.71 -3.17 -7.89
CA LEU A 244 -49.33 -3.40 -8.36
C LEU A 244 -49.16 -3.36 -9.88
N THR A 245 -49.69 -2.34 -10.55
CA THR A 245 -49.36 -2.02 -11.94
C THR A 245 -48.97 -0.56 -12.08
N GLY A 246 -47.89 -0.17 -11.41
CA GLY A 246 -47.46 1.24 -11.36
C GLY A 246 -45.99 1.46 -11.05
N SER A 247 -45.10 0.59 -11.52
CA SER A 247 -43.66 0.87 -11.52
C SER A 247 -42.95 0.02 -12.58
N THR A 248 -43.15 0.40 -13.84
CA THR A 248 -42.19 0.12 -14.91
C THR A 248 -42.02 1.43 -15.66
N LEU A 249 -41.11 2.26 -15.17
CA LEU A 249 -40.63 3.44 -15.88
C LEU A 249 -39.11 3.43 -15.77
N ASP A 250 -38.52 3.03 -16.89
CA ASP A 250 -37.23 3.44 -17.44
C ASP A 250 -36.02 3.57 -16.51
N GLN A 251 -35.08 2.64 -16.66
CA GLN A 251 -33.69 3.04 -16.77
C GLN A 251 -32.90 2.11 -17.70
N GLN A 252 -32.85 2.48 -18.98
CA GLN A 252 -31.86 2.01 -19.93
C GLN A 252 -31.30 3.21 -20.71
N ARG A 253 -30.34 3.92 -20.08
CA ARG A 253 -29.15 4.54 -20.69
C ARG A 253 -28.41 5.39 -19.66
#